data_AF-A0A6H9H8G2-F1
#
_entry.id   AF-A0A6H9H8G2-F1
#
_cell.length_a   1.000
_cell.length_b   1.000
_cell.length_c   1.000
_cell.angle_alpha   90.00
_cell.angle_beta   90.00
_cell.angle_gamma   90.00
#
_symmetry.space_group_name_H-M   'P 1'
#
loop_
_entity.id
_entity.type
_entity.pdbx_description
1 polymer ?
#
loop_
_entity_poly.entity_id
_entity_poly.type
_entity_poly.pdbx_seq_one_letter_code
_entity_poly.pdbx_strand_id
1 'polypeptide(L)'
;MAASPLPVVKALWGGEFPPFDSMGDLNRLIDVLINQLWNSLTKHNSRTAPFRLYRLDLEPSAENLARYARVRRQELEGFVEGLFGGHETLDLPERAHTSLGHLGELRAMMGGIEDLVARDIQAESRTQLETTFRHVRELTKIMETEIHEAVLSCARARHKMLKGSTLTKPVMH
;
A
#
# COMPACT_ATOMS: atom_id res chain seq x y z
N MET A 1 12.28 12.98 -14.16
CA MET A 1 10.92 13.36 -14.59
C MET A 1 9.92 12.63 -13.72
N ALA A 2 9.00 13.33 -13.05
CA ALA A 2 7.92 12.65 -12.34
C ALA A 2 6.94 12.11 -13.39
N ALA A 3 6.66 10.80 -13.36
CA ALA A 3 5.66 10.22 -14.25
C ALA A 3 4.30 10.86 -13.93
N SER A 4 3.54 11.23 -14.97
CA SER A 4 2.16 11.69 -14.79
C SER A 4 1.36 10.59 -14.07
N PRO A 5 0.54 10.93 -13.06
CA PRO A 5 -0.30 9.94 -12.38
C PRO A 5 -1.47 9.44 -13.23
N LEU A 6 -1.89 10.24 -14.23
CA LEU A 6 -3.12 9.98 -14.99
C LEU A 6 -3.12 8.63 -15.74
N PRO A 7 -2.03 8.19 -16.40
CA PRO A 7 -2.00 6.86 -17.03
C PRO A 7 -2.18 5.73 -16.02
N VAL A 8 -1.56 5.82 -14.84
CA VAL A 8 -1.69 4.82 -13.77
C VAL A 8 -3.13 4.79 -13.25
N VAL A 9 -3.74 5.95 -13.05
CA VAL A 9 -5.13 6.04 -12.60
C VAL A 9 -6.11 5.53 -13.66
N LYS A 10 -5.90 5.84 -14.94
CA LYS A 10 -6.73 5.30 -16.03
C LYS A 10 -6.62 3.79 -16.16
N ALA A 11 -5.47 3.20 -15.87
CA ALA A 11 -5.28 1.76 -15.90
C ALA A 11 -6.21 1.02 -14.91
N LEU A 12 -6.64 1.68 -13.82
CA LEU A 12 -7.64 1.13 -12.89
C LEU A 12 -9.00 0.84 -13.56
N TRP A 13 -9.28 1.46 -14.71
CA TRP A 13 -10.49 1.28 -15.50
C TRP A 13 -10.20 0.79 -16.93
N GLY A 14 -9.11 0.04 -17.13
CA GLY A 14 -8.79 -0.54 -18.45
C GLY A 14 -8.26 0.47 -19.46
N GLY A 15 -7.77 1.63 -19.01
CA GLY A 15 -7.09 2.62 -19.85
C GLY A 15 -7.89 3.89 -20.13
N GLU A 16 -9.18 3.91 -19.78
CA GLU A 16 -10.05 5.08 -19.90
C GLU A 16 -10.89 5.26 -18.63
N PHE A 17 -11.20 6.51 -18.27
CA PHE A 17 -12.07 6.74 -17.11
C PHE A 17 -13.51 6.27 -17.40
N PRO A 18 -14.26 5.85 -16.37
CA PRO A 18 -15.68 5.57 -16.54
C PRO A 18 -16.43 6.83 -16.97
N PRO A 19 -17.63 6.70 -17.56
CA PRO A 19 -18.47 7.85 -17.86
C PRO A 19 -18.83 8.60 -16.57
N PHE A 20 -18.87 9.93 -16.64
CA PHE A 20 -19.27 10.81 -15.55
C PHE A 20 -20.50 11.61 -15.95
N ASP A 21 -21.43 11.81 -15.01
CA ASP A 21 -22.65 12.59 -15.23
C ASP A 21 -22.35 14.08 -15.45
N SER A 22 -21.22 14.57 -14.92
CA SER A 22 -20.78 15.95 -15.09
C SER A 22 -19.27 16.13 -15.00
N MET A 23 -18.78 17.27 -15.48
CA MET A 23 -17.40 17.71 -15.25
C MET A 23 -17.10 17.88 -13.74
N GLY A 24 -18.12 18.20 -12.94
CA GLY A 24 -18.00 18.29 -11.49
C GLY A 24 -17.66 16.94 -10.84
N ASP A 25 -18.23 15.84 -11.35
CA ASP A 25 -17.96 14.49 -10.86
C ASP A 25 -16.55 14.02 -11.22
N LEU A 26 -16.10 14.34 -12.44
CA LEU A 26 -14.71 14.12 -12.85
C LEU A 26 -13.74 14.90 -11.96
N ASN A 27 -13.99 16.20 -11.73
CA ASN A 27 -13.13 17.02 -10.88
C ASN A 27 -13.05 16.49 -9.44
N ARG A 28 -14.18 16.05 -8.87
CA ARG A 28 -14.21 15.40 -7.55
C ARG A 28 -13.33 14.15 -7.50
N LEU A 29 -13.40 13.30 -8.53
CA LEU A 29 -12.54 12.12 -8.61
C LEU A 29 -11.06 12.49 -8.68
N ILE A 30 -10.70 13.45 -9.53
CA ILE A 30 -9.32 13.92 -9.69
C ILE A 30 -8.79 14.53 -8.38
N ASP A 31 -9.60 15.32 -7.68
CA ASP A 31 -9.22 15.90 -6.40
C ASP A 31 -8.93 14.83 -5.34
N VAL A 32 -9.78 13.83 -5.22
CA VAL A 32 -9.60 12.74 -4.25
C VAL A 32 -8.40 11.86 -4.62
N LEU A 33 -8.32 11.41 -5.87
CA LEU A 33 -7.30 10.43 -6.28
C LEU A 33 -5.93 11.07 -6.48
N ILE A 34 -5.87 12.19 -7.20
CA ILE A 34 -4.59 12.81 -7.58
C ILE A 34 -4.16 13.79 -6.49
N ASN A 35 -5.02 14.75 -6.16
CA ASN A 35 -4.60 15.86 -5.31
C ASN A 35 -4.41 15.44 -3.84
N GLN A 36 -5.16 14.45 -3.36
CA GLN A 36 -5.05 13.94 -1.99
C GLN A 36 -4.23 12.65 -1.93
N LEU A 37 -4.72 11.55 -2.52
CA LEU A 37 -4.12 10.23 -2.33
C LEU A 37 -2.73 10.12 -2.98
N TRP A 38 -2.62 10.37 -4.28
CA TRP A 38 -1.34 10.26 -5.01
C TRP A 38 -0.28 11.22 -4.45
N ASN A 39 -0.64 12.48 -4.23
CA ASN A 39 0.27 13.46 -3.64
C ASN A 39 0.71 13.08 -2.22
N SER A 40 -0.13 12.42 -1.43
CA SER A 40 0.30 11.87 -0.14
C SER A 40 1.32 10.74 -0.34
N LEU A 41 1.04 9.80 -1.25
CA LEU A 41 1.88 8.63 -1.50
C LEU A 41 3.26 9.00 -2.04
N THR A 42 3.35 9.99 -2.94
CA THR A 42 4.62 10.44 -3.52
C THR A 42 5.62 10.99 -2.49
N LYS A 43 5.14 11.49 -1.34
CA LYS A 43 6.01 11.94 -0.23
C LYS A 43 6.84 10.80 0.35
N HIS A 44 6.36 9.57 0.27
CA HIS A 44 6.99 8.39 0.89
C HIS A 44 8.14 7.79 0.08
N ASN A 45 8.50 8.41 -1.06
CA ASN A 45 9.76 8.11 -1.75
C ASN A 45 10.98 8.81 -1.09
N SER A 46 10.75 9.61 -0.03
CA SER A 46 11.81 10.24 0.77
C SER A 46 12.18 9.40 1.98
N ARG A 47 13.47 9.38 2.33
CA ARG A 47 13.99 8.79 3.57
C ARG A 47 13.55 9.54 4.83
N THR A 48 13.12 10.79 4.69
CA THR A 48 12.72 11.65 5.81
C THR A 48 11.23 11.63 6.11
N ALA A 49 10.43 11.02 5.23
CA ALA A 49 8.98 10.92 5.39
C ALA A 49 8.58 9.44 5.48
N PRO A 50 8.26 8.92 6.68
CA PRO A 50 7.86 7.53 6.85
C PRO A 50 6.59 7.26 6.04
N PHE A 51 6.46 6.05 5.50
CA PHE A 51 5.25 5.62 4.81
C PHE A 51 4.06 5.67 5.77
N ARG A 52 2.91 6.13 5.29
CA ARG A 52 1.66 6.11 6.06
C ARG A 52 0.55 5.52 5.21
N LEU A 53 -0.15 4.55 5.76
CA LEU A 53 -1.34 4.00 5.15
C LEU A 53 -2.52 4.96 5.38
N TYR A 54 -3.63 4.76 4.66
CA TYR A 54 -4.77 5.65 4.77
C TYR A 54 -5.34 5.61 6.20
N ARG A 55 -5.60 6.77 6.81
CA ARG A 55 -6.13 6.83 8.18
C ARG A 55 -7.64 6.56 8.16
N LEU A 56 -8.05 5.49 8.84
CA LEU A 56 -9.46 5.19 9.06
C LEU A 56 -9.88 5.70 10.44
N ASP A 57 -10.89 6.56 10.45
CA ASP A 57 -11.61 6.92 11.67
C ASP A 57 -12.85 6.04 11.77
N LEU A 58 -12.82 5.08 12.70
CA LEU A 58 -13.83 4.04 12.84
C LEU A 58 -14.16 3.83 14.32
N GLU A 59 -15.46 3.88 14.62
CA GLU A 59 -15.98 3.51 15.93
C GLU A 59 -15.88 1.99 16.16
N PRO A 60 -15.60 1.54 17.38
CA PRO A 60 -15.51 0.12 17.69
C PRO A 60 -16.85 -0.61 17.48
N SER A 61 -16.92 -1.44 16.44
CA SER A 61 -17.99 -2.40 16.18
C SER A 61 -17.45 -3.60 15.41
N ALA A 62 -18.12 -4.74 15.44
CA ALA A 62 -17.72 -5.92 14.69
C ALA A 62 -17.62 -5.60 13.18
N GLU A 63 -18.64 -4.94 12.62
CA GLU A 63 -18.64 -4.49 11.22
C GLU A 63 -17.43 -3.60 10.88
N ASN A 64 -17.15 -2.61 11.73
CA ASN A 64 -16.02 -1.71 11.50
C ASN A 64 -14.67 -2.42 11.69
N LEU A 65 -14.58 -3.44 12.55
CA LEU A 65 -13.36 -4.23 12.71
C LEU A 65 -13.06 -5.03 11.44
N ALA A 66 -14.08 -5.72 10.90
CA ALA A 66 -13.97 -6.41 9.61
C ALA A 66 -13.60 -5.42 8.49
N ARG A 67 -14.24 -4.25 8.45
CA ARG A 67 -13.91 -3.20 7.48
C ARG A 67 -12.47 -2.72 7.63
N TYR A 68 -11.98 -2.52 8.85
CA TYR A 68 -10.61 -2.08 9.09
C TYR A 68 -9.61 -3.13 8.59
N ALA A 69 -9.78 -4.39 9.00
CA ALA A 69 -8.95 -5.50 8.56
C ALA A 69 -8.94 -5.65 7.03
N ARG A 70 -10.12 -5.57 6.40
CA ARG A 70 -10.26 -5.62 4.93
C ARG A 70 -9.46 -4.54 4.23
N VAL A 71 -9.60 -3.29 4.66
CA VAL A 71 -8.88 -2.16 4.04
C VAL A 71 -7.38 -2.37 4.18
N ARG A 72 -6.88 -2.78 5.36
CA ARG A 72 -5.45 -3.06 5.52
C ARG A 72 -4.99 -4.19 4.59
N ARG A 73 -5.76 -5.28 4.50
CA ARG A 73 -5.45 -6.40 3.61
C ARG A 73 -5.36 -5.95 2.14
N GLN A 74 -6.33 -5.15 1.68
CA GLN A 74 -6.37 -4.61 0.32
C GLN A 74 -5.21 -3.65 0.04
N GLU A 75 -4.84 -2.80 1.00
CA GLU A 75 -3.66 -1.94 0.85
C GLU A 75 -2.37 -2.75 0.72
N LEU A 76 -2.22 -3.83 1.49
CA LEU A 76 -1.08 -4.74 1.38
C LEU A 76 -1.04 -5.47 0.03
N GLU A 77 -2.19 -5.96 -0.43
CA GLU A 77 -2.32 -6.60 -1.74
C GLU A 77 -1.95 -5.63 -2.87
N GLY A 78 -2.53 -4.42 -2.86
CA GLY A 78 -2.22 -3.39 -3.85
C GLY A 78 -0.77 -2.92 -3.81
N PHE A 79 -0.14 -2.88 -2.63
CA PHE A 79 1.28 -2.59 -2.51
C PHE A 79 2.16 -3.67 -3.18
N VAL A 80 1.88 -4.95 -2.90
CA VAL A 80 2.64 -6.08 -3.49
C VAL A 80 2.43 -6.13 -5.00
N GLU A 81 1.19 -6.01 -5.48
CA GLU A 81 0.88 -5.97 -6.91
C GLU A 81 1.59 -4.81 -7.60
N GLY A 82 1.53 -3.61 -7.00
CA GLY A 82 2.21 -2.42 -7.51
C GLY A 82 3.73 -2.54 -7.52
N LEU A 83 4.33 -3.26 -6.55
CA LEU A 83 5.76 -3.51 -6.50
C LEU A 83 6.22 -4.44 -7.65
N PHE A 84 5.45 -5.48 -7.93
CA PHE A 84 5.76 -6.43 -9.01
C PHE A 84 5.43 -5.86 -10.39
N GLY A 85 4.48 -4.92 -10.49
CA GLY A 85 4.18 -4.21 -11.74
C GLY A 85 3.76 -5.14 -12.88
N GLY A 86 3.11 -6.25 -12.57
CA GLY A 86 2.69 -7.28 -13.54
C GLY A 86 3.75 -8.32 -13.90
N HIS A 87 4.96 -8.26 -13.32
CA HIS A 87 5.94 -9.33 -13.45
C HIS A 87 5.61 -10.50 -12.51
N GLU A 88 5.85 -11.74 -12.94
CA GLU A 88 5.67 -12.94 -12.08
C GLU A 88 6.79 -13.07 -11.04
N THR A 89 8.00 -12.63 -11.39
CA THR A 89 9.19 -12.70 -10.53
C THR A 89 9.92 -11.37 -10.55
N LEU A 90 10.43 -10.96 -9.39
CA LEU A 90 11.21 -9.74 -9.23
C LEU A 90 12.43 -10.02 -8.36
N ASP A 91 13.62 -9.66 -8.84
CA ASP A 91 14.83 -9.71 -8.03
C ASP A 91 14.82 -8.58 -7.01
N LEU A 92 14.68 -8.97 -5.74
CA LEU A 92 14.58 -8.04 -4.62
C LEU A 92 15.85 -8.07 -3.78
N PRO A 93 16.30 -6.90 -3.27
CA PRO A 93 17.31 -6.88 -2.23
C PRO A 93 16.80 -7.63 -1.00
N GLU A 94 17.70 -8.34 -0.30
CA GLU A 94 17.37 -9.18 0.87
C GLU A 94 16.45 -8.47 1.88
N ARG A 95 16.76 -7.22 2.24
CA ARG A 95 15.90 -6.43 3.16
C ARG A 95 14.48 -6.22 2.64
N ALA A 96 14.31 -6.00 1.33
CA ALA A 96 12.98 -5.87 0.75
C ALA A 96 12.24 -7.21 0.73
N HIS A 97 12.95 -8.30 0.42
CA HIS A 97 12.39 -9.65 0.47
C HIS A 97 11.90 -10.01 1.88
N THR A 98 12.71 -9.76 2.92
CA THR A 98 12.30 -9.98 4.32
C THR A 98 11.07 -9.17 4.70
N SER A 99 11.06 -7.87 4.37
CA SER A 99 9.89 -7.03 4.63
C SER A 99 8.63 -7.52 3.92
N LEU A 100 8.73 -8.02 2.68
CA LEU A 100 7.59 -8.64 2.01
C LEU A 100 7.10 -9.91 2.70
N GLY A 101 8.00 -10.71 3.28
CA GLY A 101 7.63 -11.85 4.11
C GLY A 101 6.75 -11.43 5.30
N HIS A 102 7.20 -10.43 6.06
CA HIS A 102 6.42 -9.88 7.19
C HIS A 102 5.07 -9.30 6.72
N LEU A 103 5.03 -8.60 5.59
CA LEU A 103 3.79 -8.09 5.01
C LEU A 103 2.83 -9.21 4.61
N GLY A 104 3.34 -10.36 4.14
CA GLY A 104 2.56 -11.56 3.87
C GLY A 104 1.89 -12.13 5.12
N GLU A 105 2.61 -12.19 6.24
CA GLU A 105 2.07 -12.62 7.54
C GLU A 105 1.00 -11.63 8.05
N LEU A 106 1.28 -10.33 7.96
CA LEU A 106 0.34 -9.27 8.33
C LEU A 106 -0.95 -9.32 7.50
N ARG A 107 -0.83 -9.60 6.19
CA ARG A 107 -1.97 -9.81 5.30
C ARG A 107 -2.80 -11.02 5.75
N ALA A 108 -2.16 -12.14 6.09
CA ALA A 108 -2.85 -13.32 6.58
C ALA A 108 -3.56 -13.06 7.91
N MET A 109 -2.94 -12.33 8.84
CA MET A 109 -3.57 -11.90 10.09
C MET A 109 -4.82 -11.06 9.86
N MET A 110 -4.79 -10.11 8.91
CA MET A 110 -5.98 -9.31 8.56
C MET A 110 -7.10 -10.18 8.00
N GLY A 111 -6.78 -11.14 7.13
CA GLY A 111 -7.76 -12.12 6.63
C GLY A 111 -8.39 -12.93 7.76
N GLY A 112 -7.58 -13.38 8.72
CA GLY A 112 -8.07 -14.10 9.90
C GLY A 112 -9.03 -13.28 10.77
N ILE A 113 -8.83 -11.97 10.89
CA ILE A 113 -9.76 -11.06 11.61
C ILE A 113 -11.09 -10.94 10.86
N GLU A 114 -11.07 -10.80 9.53
CA GLU A 114 -12.29 -10.78 8.71
C GLU A 114 -13.08 -12.09 8.87
N ASP A 115 -12.40 -13.24 8.79
CA ASP A 115 -13.00 -14.56 8.94
C ASP A 115 -13.58 -14.78 10.34
N LEU A 116 -12.89 -14.30 11.38
CA LEU A 116 -13.35 -14.39 12.77
C LEU A 116 -14.66 -13.60 12.96
N VAL A 117 -14.68 -12.33 12.54
CA VAL A 117 -15.86 -11.48 12.66
C VAL A 117 -17.04 -12.06 11.86
N ALA A 118 -16.79 -12.62 10.68
CA ALA A 118 -17.84 -13.22 9.86
C ALA A 118 -18.49 -14.44 10.52
N ARG A 119 -17.74 -15.18 11.34
CA ARG A 119 -18.23 -16.37 12.07
C ARG A 119 -18.94 -16.00 13.37
N ASP A 120 -18.57 -14.88 13.98
CA ASP A 120 -19.03 -14.51 15.32
C ASP A 120 -19.52 -13.06 15.42
N ILE A 121 -20.57 -12.75 14.65
CA ILE A 121 -21.16 -11.40 14.59
C ILE A 121 -21.80 -10.99 15.94
N GLN A 122 -22.05 -11.94 16.86
CA GLN A 122 -22.90 -11.74 18.03
C GLN A 122 -22.24 -12.02 19.39
N ALA A 123 -21.07 -12.67 19.50
CA ALA A 123 -20.53 -13.10 20.80
C ALA A 123 -19.35 -12.31 21.36
N GLU A 124 -18.82 -11.29 20.67
CA GLU A 124 -17.70 -10.50 21.20
C GLU A 124 -18.19 -9.35 22.09
N SER A 125 -17.70 -9.31 23.32
CA SER A 125 -17.94 -8.19 24.23
C SER A 125 -17.29 -6.90 23.68
N ARG A 126 -17.91 -5.74 23.93
CA ARG A 126 -17.37 -4.43 23.52
C ARG A 126 -15.89 -4.23 23.91
N THR A 127 -15.49 -4.70 25.09
CA THR A 127 -14.10 -4.61 25.57
C THR A 127 -13.12 -5.44 24.75
N GLN A 128 -13.54 -6.64 24.28
CA GLN A 128 -12.73 -7.45 23.38
C GLN A 128 -12.59 -6.76 22.02
N LEU A 129 -13.68 -6.24 21.45
CA LEU A 129 -13.64 -5.47 20.20
C LEU A 129 -12.69 -4.27 20.28
N GLU A 130 -12.82 -3.43 21.31
CA GLU A 130 -11.93 -2.28 21.53
C GLU A 130 -10.45 -2.69 21.64
N THR A 131 -10.18 -3.85 22.25
CA THR A 131 -8.83 -4.42 22.35
C THR A 131 -8.32 -4.87 20.99
N THR A 132 -9.12 -5.60 20.21
CA THR A 132 -8.75 -6.04 18.87
C THR A 132 -8.54 -4.86 17.92
N PHE A 133 -9.36 -3.80 18.00
CA PHE A 133 -9.13 -2.55 17.28
C PHE A 133 -7.76 -1.93 17.58
N ARG A 134 -7.35 -1.94 18.85
CA ARG A 134 -6.02 -1.46 19.25
C ARG A 134 -4.92 -2.32 18.64
N HIS A 135 -5.08 -3.65 18.65
CA HIS A 135 -4.13 -4.54 18.00
C HIS A 135 -4.02 -4.29 16.50
N VAL A 136 -5.14 -4.10 15.78
CA VAL A 136 -5.11 -3.73 14.35
C VAL A 136 -4.39 -2.40 14.13
N ARG A 137 -4.56 -1.41 15.01
CA ARG A 137 -3.80 -0.15 14.95
C ARG A 137 -2.30 -0.34 15.13
N GLU A 138 -1.87 -1.20 16.06
CA GLU A 138 -0.44 -1.51 16.25
C GLU A 138 0.12 -2.28 15.05
N LEU A 139 -0.60 -3.29 14.55
CA LEU A 139 -0.23 -4.02 13.34
C LEU A 139 -0.12 -3.09 12.13
N THR A 140 -1.00 -2.09 12.01
CA THR A 140 -0.92 -1.06 10.95
C THR A 140 0.40 -0.28 11.01
N LYS A 141 0.91 0.06 12.19
CA LYS A 141 2.23 0.74 12.31
C LYS A 141 3.37 -0.16 11.86
N ILE A 142 3.26 -1.47 12.10
CA ILE A 142 4.25 -2.45 11.63
C ILE A 142 4.18 -2.55 10.10
N MET A 143 2.98 -2.63 9.52
CA MET A 143 2.78 -2.61 8.06
C MET A 143 3.42 -1.37 7.43
N GLU A 144 3.18 -0.18 7.98
CA GLU A 144 3.79 1.07 7.51
C GLU A 144 5.33 1.02 7.53
N THR A 145 5.90 0.43 8.58
CA THR A 145 7.35 0.29 8.74
C THR A 145 7.93 -0.66 7.69
N GLU A 146 7.29 -1.80 7.47
CA GLU A 146 7.75 -2.80 6.50
C GLU A 146 7.58 -2.32 5.05
N ILE A 147 6.48 -1.63 4.73
CA ILE A 147 6.31 -0.97 3.42
C ILE A 147 7.43 0.04 3.19
N HIS A 148 7.70 0.89 4.19
CA HIS A 148 8.75 1.89 4.07
C HIS A 148 10.12 1.27 3.84
N GLU A 149 10.45 0.19 4.55
CA GLU A 149 11.70 -0.53 4.40
C GLU A 149 11.82 -1.17 3.01
N ALA A 150 10.77 -1.84 2.53
CA ALA A 150 10.74 -2.41 1.19
C ALA A 150 10.97 -1.34 0.10
N VAL A 151 10.24 -0.21 0.18
CA VAL A 151 10.38 0.91 -0.77
C VAL A 151 11.80 1.47 -0.76
N LEU A 152 12.36 1.76 0.41
CA LEU A 152 13.70 2.35 0.51
C LEU A 152 14.79 1.38 0.06
N SER A 153 14.66 0.09 0.38
CA SER A 153 15.61 -0.94 -0.01
C SER A 153 15.66 -1.08 -1.54
N CYS A 154 14.50 -1.17 -2.19
CA CYS A 154 14.38 -1.20 -3.65
C CYS A 154 14.91 0.09 -4.30
N ALA A 155 14.56 1.27 -3.75
CA ALA A 155 15.04 2.55 -4.27
C ALA A 155 16.58 2.66 -4.19
N ARG A 156 17.19 2.20 -3.09
CA ARG A 156 18.65 2.16 -2.93
C ARG A 156 19.31 1.21 -3.92
N ALA A 157 18.75 0.03 -4.13
CA ALA A 157 19.28 -0.95 -5.08
C ALA A 157 19.25 -0.40 -6.52
N ARG A 158 18.12 0.18 -6.93
CA ARG A 158 17.98 0.85 -8.23
C ARG A 158 19.02 1.96 -8.42
N HIS A 159 19.24 2.78 -7.39
CA HIS A 159 20.25 3.84 -7.43
C HIS A 159 21.69 3.30 -7.55
N LYS A 160 22.02 2.21 -6.85
CA LYS A 160 23.31 1.54 -6.96
C LYS A 160 23.54 0.95 -8.36
N MET A 161 22.54 0.29 -8.93
CA MET A 161 22.61 -0.24 -10.28
C MET A 161 22.87 0.87 -11.31
N LEU A 162 22.09 1.95 -11.25
CA LEU A 162 22.26 3.10 -12.14
C LEU A 162 23.66 3.72 -12.04
N LYS A 163 24.22 3.84 -10.83
CA LYS A 163 25.60 4.31 -10.62
C LYS A 163 26.65 3.34 -11.15
N GLY A 164 26.44 2.03 -10.97
CA GLY A 164 27.31 0.98 -11.49
C GLY A 164 27.37 0.98 -13.02
N SER A 165 26.23 1.15 -13.69
CA SER A 165 26.14 1.21 -15.16
C SER A 165 26.86 2.41 -15.79
N THR A 166 27.02 3.52 -15.04
CA THR A 166 27.75 4.71 -15.54
C THR A 166 29.27 4.57 -15.53
N LEU A 167 29.83 3.55 -14.88
CA LEU A 167 31.29 3.35 -14.78
C LEU A 167 31.87 2.52 -15.92
N THR A 168 31.04 1.82 -16.70
CA THR A 168 31.45 1.17 -17.95
C THR A 168 31.30 2.13 -19.12
N LYS A 169 32.21 3.11 -19.24
CA LYS A 169 32.46 3.77 -20.53
C LYS A 169 33.11 2.73 -21.45
N PRO A 170 32.67 2.55 -22.71
CA PRO A 170 33.34 1.67 -23.64
C PRO A 170 34.73 2.25 -23.90
N VAL A 171 35.77 1.49 -23.57
CA VAL A 171 37.11 1.74 -24.11
C VAL A 171 37.01 1.35 -25.59
N MET A 172 36.97 2.34 -26.48
CA MET A 172 37.16 2.08 -27.90
C MET A 172 38.60 1.57 -28.09
N HIS A 173 38.73 0.33 -28.56
CA HIS A 173 39.95 -0.18 -29.17
C HIS A 173 39.96 0.17 -30.66
#